data_AF-A0AAU3IR32-F1
#
_entry.id   AF-A0AAU3IR32-F1
#
_cell.length_a   1.000
_cell.length_b   1.000
_cell.length_c   1.000
_cell.angle_alpha   90.00
_cell.angle_beta   90.00
_cell.angle_gamma   90.00
#
_symmetry.space_group_name_H-M   'P 1'
#
loop_
_entity.id
_entity.type
_entity.pdbx_description
1 polymer ?
#
loop_
_entity_poly.entity_id
_entity_poly.type
_entity_poly.pdbx_seq_one_letter_code
_entity_poly.pdbx_strand_id
1 'polypeptide(L)' 'MHRNLSGFVEEFVNEPTTMPWGNRSLLLRDPDGNLVNFFTPVTPAARDKFAR' A
#
# COMPACT_ATOMS: atom_id res chain seq x y z
N MET A 1 5.20 -9.53 -2.33
CA MET A 1 4.95 -8.17 -2.86
C MET A 1 6.14 -7.24 -2.58
N HIS A 2 6.32 -6.69 -1.37
CA HIS A 2 7.42 -5.76 -1.06
C HIS A 2 8.82 -6.23 -1.51
N ARG A 3 9.21 -7.46 -1.14
CA ARG A 3 10.52 -8.06 -1.51
C ARG A 3 10.70 -8.32 -3.01
N ASN A 4 9.62 -8.36 -3.80
CA ASN A 4 9.69 -8.57 -5.25
C ASN A 4 9.75 -7.24 -6.02
N LEU A 5 9.40 -6.13 -5.38
CA LEU A 5 9.40 -4.79 -5.98
C LEU A 5 10.68 -4.00 -5.66
N SER A 6 11.48 -4.45 -4.70
CA SER A 6 12.72 -3.75 -4.29
C SER A 6 13.79 -3.68 -5.38
N GLY A 7 13.66 -4.43 -6.48
CA GLY A 7 14.51 -4.29 -7.66
C GLY A 7 13.97 -3.35 -8.75
N PHE A 8 12.75 -2.84 -8.59
CA PHE A 8 12.04 -2.02 -9.60
C PHE A 8 11.59 -0.66 -9.08
N VAL A 9 11.59 -0.47 -7.75
CA VAL A 9 11.11 0.74 -7.09
C VAL A 9 12.28 1.37 -6.36
N GLU A 10 12.61 2.61 -6.72
CA GLU A 10 13.75 3.32 -6.17
C GLU A 10 13.49 3.84 -4.74
N GLU A 11 12.25 4.23 -4.42
CA GLU A 11 11.90 4.80 -3.11
C GLU A 11 10.59 4.22 -2.55
N PHE A 12 10.71 3.52 -1.42
CA PHE A 12 9.59 3.20 -0.55
C PHE A 12 9.48 4.25 0.56
N VAL A 13 8.29 4.81 0.73
CA VAL A 13 8.04 5.83 1.77
C VAL A 13 7.93 5.17 3.15
N ASN A 14 7.44 3.93 3.20
CA ASN A 14 7.32 3.13 4.42
C ASN A 14 7.24 1.63 4.11
N GLU A 15 7.54 0.80 5.11
CA GLU A 15 7.19 -0.62 5.09
C GLU A 15 5.66 -0.82 5.12
N PRO A 16 5.12 -2.00 4.71
CA PRO A 16 3.68 -2.26 4.74
C PRO A 16 3.01 -2.05 6.11
N THR A 17 2.27 -0.95 6.27
CA THR A 17 1.69 -0.51 7.55
C THR A 17 0.18 -0.71 7.59
N THR A 18 -0.35 -1.17 8.74
CA THR A 18 -1.81 -1.17 8.96
C THR A 18 -2.21 0.21 9.43
N MET A 19 -3.08 0.86 8.67
CA MET A 19 -3.61 2.15 9.01
C MET A 19 -4.75 2.02 10.03
N PRO A 20 -5.03 3.05 10.85
CA PRO A 20 -6.09 3.00 11.88
C PRO A 20 -7.48 2.67 11.33
N TRP A 21 -7.74 2.96 10.06
CA TRP A 21 -9.00 2.66 9.36
C TRP A 21 -9.07 1.24 8.78
N GLY A 22 -8.08 0.38 9.03
CA GLY A 22 -8.16 -1.05 8.71
C GLY A 22 -7.67 -1.47 7.33
N ASN A 23 -7.03 -0.58 6.57
CA ASN A 23 -6.28 -0.94 5.36
C ASN A 23 -4.82 -1.24 5.70
N ARG A 24 -4.25 -2.29 5.10
CA ARG A 24 -2.79 -2.44 5.00
C ARG A 24 -2.34 -1.69 3.75
N SER A 25 -1.43 -0.74 3.91
CA SER A 25 -0.93 0.12 2.82
C SER A 25 0.58 0.05 2.66
N LEU A 26 1.05 0.19 1.42
CA LEU A 26 2.44 0.34 1.01
C LEU A 26 2.53 1.53 0.06
N LEU A 27 3.27 2.57 0.46
CA LEU A 27 3.46 3.76 -0.35
C LEU A 27 4.86 3.75 -0.98
N LEU A 28 4.93 4.17 -2.24
CA LEU A 28 6.16 4.31 -2.99
C LEU A 28 6.10 5.50 -3.94
N ARG A 29 7.27 5.93 -4.42
CA ARG A 29 7.37 6.88 -5.54
C ARG A 29 7.67 6.14 -6.84
N ASP A 30 6.96 6.52 -7.89
CA ASP A 30 7.34 6.12 -9.25
C ASP A 30 8.51 7.00 -9.77
N PRO A 31 9.12 6.68 -10.92
CA PRO A 31 10.25 7.43 -11.48
C PRO A 31 9.94 8.91 -11.77
N ASP A 32 8.66 9.26 -11.96
CA ASP A 32 8.22 10.64 -12.18
C ASP A 32 7.97 11.39 -10.86
N GLY A 33 8.14 10.71 -9.71
CA GLY A 33 7.97 11.25 -8.37
C GLY A 33 6.54 11.19 -7.82
N ASN A 34 5.60 10.56 -8.54
CA ASN A 34 4.22 10.42 -8.09
C ASN A 34 4.11 9.45 -6.92
N LEU A 35 3.23 9.78 -5.98
CA LEU A 35 2.97 8.93 -4.83
C LEU A 35 1.92 7.87 -5.17
N VAL A 36 2.32 6.61 -5.14
CA VAL A 36 1.45 5.45 -5.41
C VAL A 36 1.18 4.70 -4.11
N ASN A 37 -0.08 4.36 -3.85
CA ASN A 37 -0.51 3.60 -2.68
C ASN A 37 -1.12 2.27 -3.09
N PHE A 38 -0.44 1.17 -2.77
CA PHE A 38 -1.02 -0.16 -2.81
C PHE A 38 -1.69 -0.44 -1.48
N PHE A 39 -2.99 -0.75 -1.50
CA PHE A 39 -3.71 -1.07 -0.28
C PHE A 39 -4.56 -2.32 -0.42
N THR A 40 -4.75 -3.02 0.71
CA THR A 40 -5.74 -4.08 0.85
C THR A 40 -6.52 -3.88 2.15
N PRO A 41 -7.86 -3.96 2.13
CA PRO A 41 -8.64 -3.94 3.36
C PRO A 41 -8.37 -5.23 4.16
N VAL A 42 -8.12 -5.10 5.46
CA VAL A 42 -7.83 -6.24 6.35
C VAL A 42 -8.84 -6.41 7.48
N THR A 43 -9.60 -5.37 7.83
CA THR A 43 -10.71 -5.48 8.80
C THR A 43 -12.04 -5.77 8.11
N PRO A 44 -13.04 -6.37 8.80
CA PRO A 44 -14.37 -6.58 8.24
C PRO A 44 -15.01 -5.29 7.72
N ALA A 45 -15.01 -4.23 8.54
CA ALA A 45 -15.57 -2.93 8.14
C ALA A 45 -14.87 -2.32 6.91
N ALA A 46 -13.55 -2.47 6.78
CA ALA A 46 -12.82 -2.02 5.59
C ALA A 46 -13.16 -2.89 4.37
N ARG A 47 -13.31 -4.21 4.55
CA ARG A 47 -13.71 -5.12 3.47
C ARG A 47 -15.10 -4.78 2.96
N ASP A 48 -16.06 -4.56 3.85
CA ASP A 48 -17.43 -4.20 3.48
C ASP A 48 -17.47 -2.87 2.69
N LYS A 49 -16.65 -1.88 3.09
CA LYS A 49 -16.54 -0.61 2.37
C LYS A 49 -16.07 -0.75 0.91
N PHE A 50 -15.26 -1.77 0.61
CA PHE A 50 -14.71 -2.02 -0.72
C PHE A 50 -15.28 -3.28 -1.38
N ALA A 51 -16.28 -3.92 -0.78
CA ALA A 51 -17.02 -5.03 -1.35
C ALA A 51 -17.96 -4.46 -2.43
N ARG A 52 -17.54 -4.57 -3.68
CA ARG A 52 -18.33 -4.18 -4.86
C ARG A 52 -18.76 -5.43 -5.61
#